data_AF-A0A534BQI4-F1
#
_entry.id   AF-A0A534BQI4-F1
#
_cell.length_a   1.000
_cell.length_b   1.000
_cell.length_c   1.000
_cell.angle_alpha   90.00
_cell.angle_beta   90.00
_cell.angle_gamma   90.00
#
_symmetry.space_group_name_H-M   'P 1'
#
loop_
_entity.id
_entity.type
_entity.pdbx_description
1 polymer ?
#
loop_
_entity_poly.entity_id
_entity_poly.type
_entity_poly.pdbx_seq_one_letter_code
_entity_poly.pdbx_strand_id
1 'polypeptide(L)'
;MRARWEQIGAGSFSEDRLTDSRIKIRQAAERIEARLAGRDWLMGAFGIADLESYAWLAGMVRLLPGAFSGKPGTAASLERIRARPAVAQALSLARSADPAASWSVGPEINRWG
;
A
#
# COMPACT_ATOMS: atom_id res chain seq x y z
N MET A 1 -18.36 -15.14 4.81
CA MET A 1 -17.47 -14.26 5.61
C MET A 1 -16.72 -15.01 6.70
N ARG A 2 -17.39 -15.79 7.56
CA ARG A 2 -16.75 -16.65 8.60
C ARG A 2 -15.61 -17.54 8.08
N ALA A 3 -15.86 -18.37 7.05
CA ALA A 3 -14.84 -19.28 6.49
C ALA A 3 -13.57 -18.56 6.00
N ARG A 4 -13.70 -17.31 5.55
CA ARG A 4 -12.54 -16.51 5.11
C ARG A 4 -11.71 -16.01 6.29
N TRP A 5 -12.37 -15.64 7.39
CA TRP A 5 -11.68 -15.33 8.64
C TRP A 5 -10.96 -16.55 9.21
N GLU A 6 -11.58 -17.73 9.17
CA GLU A 6 -10.97 -18.98 9.62
C GLU A 6 -9.72 -19.34 8.80
N GLN A 7 -9.78 -19.20 7.47
CA GLN A 7 -8.62 -19.39 6.59
C GLN A 7 -7.49 -18.40 6.89
N ILE A 8 -7.82 -17.12 7.10
CA ILE A 8 -6.83 -16.09 7.46
C ILE A 8 -6.19 -16.41 8.81
N GLY A 9 -7.00 -16.78 9.81
CA GLY A 9 -6.52 -17.14 11.15
C GLY A 9 -5.65 -18.40 11.17
N ALA A 10 -5.93 -19.35 10.27
CA ALA A 10 -5.11 -20.55 10.09
C ALA A 10 -3.77 -20.28 9.36
N GLY A 11 -3.58 -19.08 8.80
CA GLY A 11 -2.37 -18.73 8.03
C GLY A 11 -2.20 -19.53 6.74
N SER A 12 -3.24 -20.24 6.30
CA SER A 12 -3.19 -21.12 5.13
C SER A 12 -3.72 -20.40 3.90
N PHE A 13 -2.81 -20.04 2.99
CA PHE A 13 -3.11 -19.39 1.72
C PHE A 13 -2.63 -20.26 0.57
N SER A 14 -3.49 -20.50 -0.43
CA SER A 14 -3.09 -21.22 -1.63
C SER A 14 -2.06 -20.43 -2.42
N GLU A 15 -1.18 -21.13 -3.15
CA GLU A 15 -0.21 -20.48 -4.03
C GLU A 15 -0.89 -19.57 -5.06
N ASP A 16 -2.03 -19.98 -5.61
CA ASP A 16 -2.81 -19.16 -6.55
C ASP A 16 -3.21 -17.81 -5.94
N ARG A 17 -3.64 -17.80 -4.67
CA ARG A 17 -4.02 -16.55 -3.97
C ARG A 17 -2.81 -15.66 -3.70
N LEU A 18 -1.67 -16.25 -3.35
CA LEU A 18 -0.43 -15.50 -3.17
C LEU A 18 0.05 -14.91 -4.51
N THR A 19 -0.07 -15.67 -5.60
CA THR A 19 0.28 -15.22 -6.96
C THR A 19 -0.61 -14.08 -7.42
N ASP A 20 -1.93 -14.21 -7.27
CA ASP A 20 -2.89 -13.14 -7.54
C ASP A 20 -2.60 -11.88 -6.71
N SER A 21 -2.30 -12.04 -5.42
CA SER A 21 -1.94 -10.92 -4.55
C SER A 21 -0.67 -10.18 -5.04
N ARG A 22 0.36 -10.93 -5.45
CA ARG A 22 1.59 -10.35 -6.04
C ARG A 22 1.31 -9.63 -7.36
N ILE A 23 0.41 -10.15 -8.20
CA ILE A 23 -0.02 -9.49 -9.44
C ILE A 23 -0.66 -8.14 -9.12
N LYS A 24 -1.57 -8.10 -8.15
CA LYS A 24 -2.25 -6.86 -7.75
C LYS A 24 -1.29 -5.81 -7.19
N ILE A 25 -0.29 -6.21 -6.41
CA ILE A 25 0.75 -5.28 -5.92
C ILE A 25 1.51 -4.67 -7.11
N ARG A 26 1.92 -5.49 -8.09
CA ARG A 26 2.61 -5.01 -9.30
C ARG A 26 1.75 -4.01 -10.09
N GLN A 27 0.49 -4.35 -10.33
CA GLN A 27 -0.46 -3.48 -11.04
C GLN A 27 -0.69 -2.16 -10.30
N ALA A 28 -0.82 -2.18 -8.97
CA ALA A 28 -0.97 -0.97 -8.18
C ALA A 28 0.26 -0.05 -8.31
N ALA A 29 1.47 -0.61 -8.19
CA ALA A 29 2.71 0.14 -8.33
C ALA A 29 2.87 0.72 -9.76
N GLU A 30 2.49 -0.01 -10.79
CA GLU A 30 2.48 0.47 -12.18
C GLU A 30 1.50 1.61 -12.40
N ARG A 31 0.26 1.48 -11.90
CA ARG A 31 -0.78 2.52 -12.01
C ARG A 31 -0.34 3.81 -11.33
N ILE A 32 0.25 3.73 -10.15
CA ILE A 32 0.72 4.90 -9.39
C ILE A 32 1.91 5.56 -10.11
N GLU A 33 2.90 4.78 -10.56
CA GLU A 33 4.04 5.33 -11.30
C GLU A 33 3.60 6.07 -12.57
N ALA A 34 2.74 5.43 -13.38
CA ALA A 34 2.19 6.06 -14.58
C ALA A 34 1.40 7.32 -14.26
N ARG A 35 0.65 7.33 -13.15
CA ARG A 35 -0.19 8.47 -12.76
C ARG A 35 0.62 9.67 -12.27
N LEU A 36 1.83 9.42 -11.75
CA LEU A 36 2.79 10.42 -11.28
C LEU A 36 3.75 10.90 -12.37
N ALA A 37 3.68 10.38 -13.60
CA ALA A 37 4.51 10.85 -14.70
C ALA A 37 4.33 12.37 -14.92
N GLY A 38 5.37 13.15 -14.58
CA GLY A 38 5.37 14.61 -14.64
C GLY A 38 4.51 15.30 -13.57
N ARG A 39 4.13 14.63 -12.48
CA ARG A 39 3.27 15.18 -11.42
C ARG A 39 3.80 14.85 -10.03
N ASP A 40 3.66 15.79 -9.10
CA ASP A 40 3.98 15.53 -7.68
C ASP A 40 2.86 14.79 -6.94
N TRP A 41 1.60 14.96 -7.37
CA TRP A 41 0.42 14.46 -6.68
C TRP A 41 -0.52 13.73 -7.63
N LEU A 42 -1.22 12.73 -7.11
CA LEU A 42 -2.11 11.90 -7.90
C LEU A 42 -3.24 12.68 -8.54
N MET A 43 -3.74 13.78 -7.97
CA MET A 43 -4.81 14.58 -8.58
C MET A 43 -4.41 16.04 -8.80
N GLY A 44 -3.12 16.30 -9.06
CA GLY A 44 -2.57 17.64 -9.31
C GLY A 44 -2.29 18.43 -8.04
N ALA A 45 -3.16 18.32 -7.04
CA ALA A 45 -2.92 18.78 -5.68
C ALA A 45 -2.91 17.57 -4.72
N PHE A 46 -2.22 17.73 -3.59
CA PHE A 46 -2.24 16.75 -2.51
C PHE A 46 -3.67 16.56 -2.00
N GLY A 47 -4.12 15.31 -1.89
CA GLY A 47 -5.44 15.02 -1.37
C GLY A 47 -5.63 13.57 -0.90
N ILE A 48 -6.90 13.19 -0.74
CA ILE A 48 -7.27 11.87 -0.22
C ILE A 48 -6.74 10.72 -1.07
N ALA A 49 -6.63 10.91 -2.39
CA ALA A 49 -6.05 9.91 -3.29
C ALA A 49 -4.60 9.57 -2.90
N ASP A 50 -3.80 10.56 -2.52
CA ASP A 50 -2.41 10.36 -2.10
C ASP A 50 -2.34 9.63 -0.75
N LEU A 51 -3.17 10.04 0.22
CA LEU A 51 -3.23 9.42 1.55
C LEU A 51 -3.69 7.96 1.50
N GLU A 52 -4.76 7.68 0.78
CA GLU A 52 -5.28 6.31 0.59
C GLU A 52 -4.25 5.44 -0.12
N SER A 53 -3.63 5.94 -1.20
CA SER A 53 -2.58 5.19 -1.90
C SER A 53 -1.38 4.94 -1.00
N TYR A 54 -0.94 5.93 -0.22
CA TYR A 54 0.17 5.80 0.71
C TYR A 54 -0.08 4.73 1.78
N ALA A 55 -1.27 4.72 2.39
CA ALA A 55 -1.63 3.80 3.46
C ALA A 55 -1.48 2.33 3.06
N TRP A 56 -1.69 2.01 1.77
CA TRP A 56 -1.44 0.68 1.21
C TRP A 56 0.00 0.51 0.75
N LEU A 57 0.48 1.39 -0.14
CA LEU A 57 1.75 1.18 -0.83
C LEU A 57 2.95 1.17 0.11
N ALA A 58 2.94 1.98 1.18
CA ALA A 58 4.08 2.09 2.10
C ALA A 58 4.49 0.74 2.71
N GLY A 59 3.51 -0.11 3.05
CA GLY A 59 3.79 -1.46 3.52
C GLY A 59 4.09 -2.45 2.38
N MET A 60 3.49 -2.27 1.20
CA MET A 60 3.69 -3.18 0.05
C MET A 60 5.14 -3.18 -0.45
N VAL A 61 5.88 -2.08 -0.28
CA VAL A 61 7.31 -2.00 -0.62
C VAL A 61 8.10 -3.13 0.02
N ARG A 62 7.79 -3.49 1.28
CA ARG A 62 8.48 -4.59 1.98
C ARG A 62 8.02 -5.96 1.54
N LEU A 63 6.74 -6.10 1.17
CA LEU A 63 6.15 -7.38 0.76
C LEU A 63 6.63 -7.84 -0.62
N LEU A 64 6.81 -6.90 -1.55
CA LEU A 64 7.26 -7.19 -2.91
C LEU A 64 8.19 -6.09 -3.43
N PRO A 65 9.44 -5.99 -2.94
CA PRO A 65 10.37 -4.91 -3.31
C PRO A 65 10.57 -4.78 -4.82
N GLY A 66 10.62 -5.91 -5.53
CA GLY A 66 10.78 -5.96 -6.98
C GLY A 66 9.65 -5.25 -7.76
N ALA A 67 8.44 -5.12 -7.20
CA ALA A 67 7.35 -4.39 -7.83
C ALA A 67 7.55 -2.87 -7.82
N PHE A 68 8.42 -2.35 -6.95
CA PHE A 68 8.69 -0.92 -6.80
C PHE A 68 10.06 -0.52 -7.39
N SER A 69 10.88 -1.49 -7.79
CA SER A 69 12.14 -1.23 -8.47
C SER A 69 11.91 -0.49 -9.80
N GLY A 70 12.71 0.53 -10.07
CA GLY A 70 12.57 1.34 -11.30
C GLY A 70 11.35 2.27 -11.33
N LYS A 71 10.74 2.58 -10.18
CA LYS A 71 9.56 3.47 -10.06
C LYS A 71 9.89 4.74 -9.24
N PRO A 72 10.72 5.64 -9.79
CA PRO A 72 11.22 6.81 -9.05
C PRO A 72 10.10 7.78 -8.64
N GLY A 73 9.04 7.93 -9.46
CA GLY A 73 7.92 8.80 -9.11
C GLY A 73 7.16 8.29 -7.88
N THR A 74 6.92 6.99 -7.84
CA THR A 74 6.29 6.28 -6.72
C THR A 74 7.14 6.41 -5.46
N ALA A 75 8.45 6.13 -5.56
CA ALA A 75 9.37 6.27 -4.43
C ALA A 75 9.39 7.70 -3.88
N ALA A 76 9.51 8.71 -4.75
CA ALA A 76 9.49 10.11 -4.36
C ALA A 76 8.16 10.52 -3.71
N SER A 77 7.02 10.02 -4.23
CA SER A 77 5.70 10.29 -3.67
C SER A 77 5.54 9.70 -2.27
N LEU A 78 5.98 8.46 -2.04
CA LEU A 78 5.92 7.82 -0.71
C LEU A 78 6.72 8.62 0.33
N GLU A 79 7.94 9.04 -0.01
CA GLU A 79 8.76 9.87 0.90
C GLU A 79 8.13 11.23 1.13
N ARG A 80 7.64 11.89 0.07
CA ARG A 80 6.99 13.20 0.16
C ARG A 80 5.76 13.16 1.06
N ILE A 81 4.92 12.12 0.96
CA ILE A 81 3.71 11.95 1.79
C ILE A 81 4.11 11.65 3.24
N ARG A 82 5.07 10.74 3.45
CA ARG A 82 5.59 10.38 4.79
C ARG A 82 6.10 11.61 5.54
N ALA A 83 6.79 12.52 4.86
CA ALA A 83 7.37 13.72 5.45
C ALA A 83 6.33 14.81 5.79
N ARG A 84 5.07 14.68 5.39
CA ARG A 84 4.06 15.70 5.69
C ARG A 84 3.79 15.76 7.20
N PRO A 85 3.67 16.96 7.82
CA PRO A 85 3.49 17.08 9.27
C PRO A 85 2.34 16.25 9.85
N ALA A 86 1.18 16.25 9.20
CA ALA A 86 0.03 15.47 9.65
C ALA A 86 0.26 13.95 9.56
N VAL A 87 0.95 13.47 8.52
CA VAL A 87 1.26 12.04 8.35
C VAL A 87 2.34 11.63 9.35
N ALA A 88 3.39 12.42 9.50
CA ALA A 88 4.43 12.18 10.49
C ALA A 88 3.88 12.15 11.93
N GLN A 89 2.97 13.08 12.26
CA GLN A 89 2.25 13.07 13.54
C GLN A 89 1.38 11.82 13.68
N ALA A 90 0.62 11.42 12.66
CA ALA A 90 -0.19 10.20 12.74
C ALA A 90 0.67 8.95 12.95
N LEU A 91 1.83 8.87 12.27
CA LEU A 91 2.78 7.78 12.43
C LEU A 91 3.42 7.76 13.83
N SER A 92 3.64 8.92 14.46
CA SER A 92 4.18 8.98 15.83
C SER A 92 3.19 8.56 16.91
N LEU A 93 1.89 8.55 16.60
CA LEU A 93 0.83 8.04 17.47
C LEU A 93 0.67 6.51 17.40
N ALA A 94 1.47 5.83 16.57
CA ALA A 94 1.38 4.39 16.42
C ALA A 94 1.67 3.66 17.75
N ARG A 95 0.85 2.65 18.04
CA ARG A 95 1.03 1.76 19.21
C ARG A 95 1.90 0.53 18.89
N SER A 96 2.35 0.42 17.64
CA SER A 96 3.29 -0.61 17.18
C SER A 96 4.64 0.03 16.93
N ALA A 97 5.71 -0.70 17.22
CA ALA A 97 7.08 -0.30 16.85
C ALA A 97 7.27 -0.19 15.33
N ASP A 98 6.43 -0.86 14.55
CA ASP A 98 6.45 -0.84 13.08
C ASP A 98 5.05 -0.60 12.51
N PRO A 99 4.63 0.67 12.36
CA PRO A 99 3.31 1.02 11.84
C PRO A 99 3.09 0.52 10.41
N ALA A 100 4.15 0.40 9.60
CA ALA A 100 4.07 -0.08 8.22
C ALA A 100 3.81 -1.59 8.10
N ALA A 101 4.00 -2.34 9.20
CA ALA A 101 3.60 -3.74 9.31
C ALA A 101 2.19 -3.90 9.91
N SER A 102 1.53 -2.80 10.29
CA SER A 102 0.20 -2.82 10.90
C SER A 102 -0.87 -2.50 9.86
N TRP A 103 -1.50 -3.53 9.32
CA TRP A 103 -2.55 -3.39 8.29
C TRP A 103 -3.92 -3.58 8.93
N SER A 104 -4.93 -2.92 8.35
CA SER A 104 -6.32 -3.27 8.67
C SER A 104 -6.58 -4.71 8.25
N VAL A 105 -6.65 -5.61 9.24
CA VAL A 105 -7.02 -7.01 9.02
C VAL A 105 -8.49 -7.07 8.65
N GLY A 106 -8.80 -7.64 7.50
CA GLY A 106 -10.18 -7.82 7.07
C GLY A 106 -10.29 -8.83 5.92
N PRO A 107 -11.34 -9.67 5.90
CA PRO A 107 -11.64 -10.59 4.81
C PRO A 107 -12.23 -9.85 3.61
N GLU A 108 -12.37 -8.52 3.68
CA GLU A 108 -12.82 -7.72 2.56
C GLU A 108 -11.76 -7.76 1.47
N ILE A 109 -12.19 -8.04 0.24
CA ILE A 109 -11.36 -7.77 -0.93
C ILE A 109 -11.14 -6.27 -0.93
N ASN A 110 -9.89 -5.83 -1.06
CA ASN A 110 -9.60 -4.42 -1.28
C ASN A 110 -10.51 -3.93 -2.43
N ARG A 111 -11.39 -2.95 -2.14
CA ARG A 111 -12.50 -2.57 -3.05
C ARG A 111 -12.03 -1.92 -4.34
N TRP A 112 -10.72 -1.72 -4.45
CA TRP A 112 -10.02 -1.19 -5.59
C TRP A 112 -9.34 -2.34 -6.34
N GLY A 113 -10.13 -3.08 -7.12
CA GLY A 113 -9.65 -3.87 -8.25
C GLY A 113 -9.46 -2.98 -9.48
#